data_AF-A0A553P750-F1
#
_entry.id   AF-A0A553P750-F1
#
_cell.length_a   1.000
_cell.length_b   1.000
_cell.length_c   1.000
_cell.angle_alpha   90.00
_cell.angle_beta   90.00
_cell.angle_gamma   90.00
#
_symmetry.space_group_name_H-M   'P 1'
#
loop_
_entity.id
_entity.type
_entity.pdbx_description
1 polymer ?
#
loop_
_entity_poly.entity_id
_entity_poly.type
_entity_poly.pdbx_seq_one_letter_code
_entity_poly.pdbx_strand_id
1 'polypeptide(L)'
;MANGGRILWREVFKKFQASLRGVKEVDGKVVGSDPFGNKYFEIAADPQRGKRRPTRWYRAPDTEAKEIIGVDLYGGFDAKMPAEWESWLRHRRDEPPTDEQVRRSLALSELKKMNAAKLEMDRIEELKADGRYDGPESKPMDHEKAFYPKYDDYEVNPGNLEKRKDPWASYKNPYLPDDHQHTRKK
;
A
#
# COMPACT_ATOMS: atom_id res chain seq x y z
N MET A 1 -6.64 61.38 -8.04
CA MET A 1 -6.10 59.99 -8.05
C MET A 1 -6.50 59.30 -6.76
N ALA A 2 -6.63 57.96 -6.75
CA ALA A 2 -6.88 57.09 -5.57
C ALA A 2 -8.35 56.79 -5.17
N ASN A 3 -9.09 56.07 -6.04
CA ASN A 3 -10.28 55.28 -5.63
C ASN A 3 -10.12 53.76 -5.85
N GLY A 4 -8.95 53.29 -6.32
CA GLY A 4 -8.72 51.88 -6.65
C GLY A 4 -8.55 50.93 -5.45
N GLY A 5 -8.09 51.43 -4.30
CA GLY A 5 -7.76 50.59 -3.14
C GLY A 5 -8.97 49.91 -2.49
N ARG A 6 -10.11 50.62 -2.36
CA ARG A 6 -11.32 50.07 -1.71
C ARG A 6 -12.00 48.97 -2.54
N ILE A 7 -11.84 49.02 -3.86
CA ILE A 7 -12.40 48.02 -4.79
C ILE A 7 -11.58 46.73 -4.69
N LEU A 8 -10.25 46.85 -4.64
CA LEU A 8 -9.33 45.72 -4.49
C LEU A 8 -9.56 44.95 -3.18
N TRP A 9 -9.68 45.67 -2.05
CA TRP A 9 -9.96 45.04 -0.75
C TRP A 9 -11.31 44.32 -0.71
N ARG A 10 -12.32 44.86 -1.42
CA ARG A 10 -13.64 44.19 -1.55
C ARG A 10 -13.55 42.90 -2.36
N GLU A 11 -12.74 42.86 -3.41
CA GLU A 11 -12.53 41.65 -4.21
C GLU A 11 -11.76 40.58 -3.43
N VAL A 12 -10.71 40.97 -2.71
CA VAL A 12 -9.94 40.06 -1.85
C VAL A 12 -10.84 39.48 -0.75
N PHE A 13 -11.64 40.30 -0.08
CA PHE A 13 -12.55 39.82 0.96
C PHE A 13 -13.66 38.92 0.40
N LYS A 14 -14.20 39.21 -0.79
CA LYS A 14 -15.14 38.32 -1.48
C LYS A 14 -14.52 36.96 -1.82
N LYS A 15 -13.29 36.95 -2.32
CA LYS A 15 -12.54 35.71 -2.63
C LYS A 15 -12.26 34.91 -1.35
N PHE A 16 -11.92 35.58 -0.25
CA PHE A 16 -11.72 34.97 1.07
C PHE A 16 -13.02 34.39 1.66
N GLN A 17 -14.12 35.13 1.58
CA GLN A 17 -15.43 34.62 2.03
C GLN A 17 -15.91 33.46 1.16
N ALA A 18 -15.58 33.47 -0.14
CA ALA A 18 -15.83 32.35 -1.03
C ALA A 18 -14.97 31.12 -0.71
N SER A 19 -13.70 31.29 -0.30
CA SER A 19 -12.87 30.16 0.14
C SER A 19 -13.35 29.52 1.45
N LEU A 20 -14.02 30.29 2.32
CA LEU A 20 -14.63 29.76 3.55
C LEU A 20 -15.96 29.02 3.30
N ARG A 21 -16.61 29.21 2.15
CA ARG A 21 -17.91 28.60 1.83
C ARG A 21 -17.83 27.12 1.40
N GLY A 22 -16.72 26.46 1.67
CA GLY A 22 -16.48 25.08 1.26
C GLY A 22 -16.16 24.99 -0.23
N VAL A 23 -15.26 24.07 -0.57
CA VAL A 23 -14.99 23.71 -1.96
C VAL A 23 -16.32 23.22 -2.54
N LYS A 24 -16.84 23.88 -3.58
CA LYS A 24 -17.97 23.33 -4.34
C LYS A 24 -17.57 21.93 -4.76
N GLU A 25 -18.33 20.92 -4.33
CA GLU A 25 -18.20 19.57 -4.85
C GLU A 25 -18.21 19.67 -6.37
N VAL A 26 -17.14 19.18 -6.97
CA VAL A 26 -16.99 19.25 -8.40
C VAL A 26 -17.90 18.15 -8.94
N ASP A 27 -19.17 18.48 -9.14
CA ASP A 27 -20.15 17.54 -9.69
C ASP A 27 -19.79 17.25 -11.14
N GLY A 28 -19.17 16.08 -11.35
CA GLY A 28 -18.91 15.52 -12.67
C GLY A 28 -20.13 14.79 -13.21
N LYS A 29 -20.13 14.54 -14.52
CA LYS A 29 -21.14 13.66 -15.14
C LYS A 29 -20.90 12.23 -14.67
N VAL A 30 -21.94 11.56 -14.18
CA VAL A 30 -21.87 10.12 -13.86
C VAL A 30 -21.72 9.34 -15.16
N VAL A 31 -20.66 8.55 -15.27
CA VAL A 31 -20.35 7.75 -16.45
C VAL A 31 -20.86 6.31 -16.28
N GLY A 32 -20.67 5.72 -15.10
CA GLY A 32 -21.09 4.36 -14.84
C GLY A 32 -20.75 3.89 -13.42
N SER A 33 -21.04 2.63 -13.15
CA SER A 33 -20.75 1.95 -11.90
C SER A 33 -20.15 0.57 -12.15
N ASP A 34 -19.30 0.09 -11.26
CA ASP A 34 -18.76 -1.27 -11.35
C ASP A 34 -19.54 -2.28 -10.48
N PRO A 35 -19.27 -3.59 -10.63
CA PRO A 35 -19.88 -4.64 -9.79
C PRO A 35 -19.53 -4.53 -8.29
N PHE A 36 -18.52 -3.72 -7.93
CA PHE A 36 -18.10 -3.49 -6.54
C PHE A 36 -18.82 -2.30 -5.89
N GLY A 37 -19.65 -1.57 -6.64
CA GLY A 37 -20.42 -0.43 -6.15
C GLY A 37 -19.69 0.92 -6.28
N ASN A 38 -18.52 0.96 -6.91
CA ASN A 38 -17.81 2.21 -7.19
C ASN A 38 -18.53 2.98 -8.31
N LYS A 39 -18.67 4.29 -8.14
CA LYS A 39 -19.27 5.19 -9.14
C LYS A 39 -18.20 6.05 -9.78
N TYR A 40 -18.25 6.16 -11.10
CA TYR A 40 -17.23 6.84 -11.91
C TYR A 40 -17.79 8.13 -12.50
N PHE A 41 -16.96 9.18 -12.47
CA PHE A 41 -17.34 10.53 -12.88
C PHE A 41 -16.33 11.10 -13.88
N GLU A 42 -16.82 11.91 -14.81
CA GLU A 42 -16.01 12.63 -15.79
C GLU A 42 -16.44 14.09 -15.92
N ILE A 43 -15.45 14.98 -15.98
CA ILE A 43 -15.61 16.35 -16.46
C ILE A 43 -14.93 16.45 -17.81
N ALA A 44 -15.70 16.89 -18.81
CA ALA A 44 -15.17 17.15 -20.14
C ALA A 44 -14.05 18.20 -20.10
N ALA A 45 -13.08 18.08 -21.01
CA ALA A 45 -12.05 19.08 -21.18
C ALA A 45 -12.69 20.44 -21.52
N ASP A 46 -12.20 21.51 -20.89
CA ASP A 46 -12.56 22.89 -21.20
C ASP A 46 -11.30 23.61 -21.73
N PRO A 47 -11.08 23.61 -23.06
CA PRO A 47 -9.92 24.24 -23.67
C PRO A 47 -9.84 25.74 -23.40
N GLN A 48 -10.99 26.42 -23.23
CA GLN A 48 -11.02 27.87 -22.96
C GLN A 48 -10.44 28.20 -21.57
N ARG A 49 -10.58 27.29 -20.61
CA ARG A 49 -9.96 27.40 -19.28
C ARG A 49 -8.56 26.79 -19.17
N GLY A 50 -7.97 26.33 -20.28
CA GLY A 50 -6.66 25.67 -20.29
C GLY A 50 -6.68 24.22 -19.80
N LYS A 51 -7.86 23.63 -19.55
CA LYS A 51 -8.00 22.22 -19.19
C LYS A 51 -8.07 21.37 -20.47
N ARG A 52 -6.92 20.90 -20.93
CA ARG A 52 -6.79 20.15 -22.18
C ARG A 52 -7.25 18.70 -22.13
N ARG A 53 -7.31 18.10 -20.93
CA ARG A 53 -7.72 16.70 -20.73
C ARG A 53 -8.95 16.63 -19.85
N PRO A 54 -9.85 15.65 -20.07
CA PRO A 54 -10.95 15.42 -19.16
C PRO A 54 -10.39 15.03 -17.78
N THR A 55 -11.10 15.38 -16.72
CA THR A 55 -10.76 14.96 -15.36
C THR A 55 -11.66 13.79 -14.99
N ARG A 56 -11.07 12.66 -14.60
CA ARG A 56 -11.78 11.42 -14.25
C ARG A 56 -11.46 11.07 -12.81
N TRP A 57 -12.48 10.70 -12.03
CA TRP A 57 -12.32 10.19 -10.67
C TRP A 57 -13.46 9.22 -10.35
N TYR A 58 -13.35 8.52 -9.22
CA TYR A 58 -14.39 7.64 -8.72
C TYR A 58 -14.72 7.95 -7.26
N ARG A 59 -15.87 7.47 -6.80
CA ARG A 59 -16.27 7.45 -5.40
C ARG A 59 -16.61 6.00 -5.04
N ALA A 60 -15.91 5.44 -4.06
CA ALA A 60 -16.24 4.13 -3.53
C ALA A 60 -17.44 4.26 -2.56
N PRO A 61 -18.24 3.19 -2.36
CA PRO A 61 -19.36 3.23 -1.43
C PRO A 61 -18.91 3.53 0.01
N ASP A 62 -17.70 3.07 0.38
CA ASP A 62 -17.15 3.22 1.74
C ASP A 62 -16.34 4.51 1.92
N THR A 63 -16.13 5.31 0.87
CA THR A 63 -15.32 6.55 0.95
C THR A 63 -15.92 7.61 1.88
N GLU A 64 -17.25 7.58 2.09
CA GLU A 64 -17.95 8.52 3.00
C GLU A 64 -17.94 8.03 4.46
N ALA A 65 -17.48 6.80 4.73
CA ALA A 65 -17.30 6.31 6.08
C ALA A 65 -16.11 7.06 6.72
N LYS A 66 -16.39 7.81 7.80
CA LYS A 66 -15.43 8.64 8.56
C LYS A 66 -14.13 7.92 8.96
N GLU A 67 -14.14 6.59 8.99
CA GLU A 67 -13.02 5.76 9.42
C GLU A 67 -11.94 5.59 8.33
N ILE A 68 -12.25 5.87 7.05
CA ILE A 68 -11.35 5.66 5.90
C ILE A 68 -10.87 7.00 5.31
N ILE A 69 -10.97 8.09 6.07
CA ILE A 69 -10.39 9.40 5.70
C ILE A 69 -8.87 9.32 5.89
N GLY A 70 -8.18 8.67 4.94
CA GLY A 70 -6.72 8.55 4.95
C GLY A 70 -6.17 7.36 4.15
N VAL A 71 -6.96 6.29 3.98
CA VAL A 71 -6.51 5.05 3.31
C VAL A 71 -6.90 5.03 1.82
N ASP A 72 -8.07 5.56 1.45
CA ASP A 72 -8.61 5.39 0.09
C ASP A 72 -8.43 6.59 -0.85
N LEU A 73 -7.99 7.76 -0.37
CA LEU A 73 -7.68 8.88 -1.27
C LEU A 73 -6.36 8.68 -2.06
N TYR A 74 -5.47 7.80 -1.57
CA TYR A 74 -4.16 7.50 -2.18
C TYR A 74 -3.88 6.00 -2.31
N GLY A 75 -4.89 5.14 -2.19
CA GLY A 75 -4.79 3.71 -2.47
C GLY A 75 -4.57 3.49 -3.96
N GLY A 76 -3.36 3.76 -4.45
CA GLY A 76 -3.06 3.84 -5.88
C GLY A 76 -3.38 2.54 -6.62
N PHE A 77 -2.64 1.47 -6.34
CA PHE A 77 -2.77 0.16 -7.02
C PHE A 77 -3.61 -0.85 -6.22
N ASP A 78 -3.77 -0.65 -4.91
CA ASP A 78 -4.45 -1.58 -4.00
C ASP A 78 -5.94 -1.29 -3.81
N ALA A 79 -6.48 -0.25 -4.46
CA ALA A 79 -7.92 -0.01 -4.47
C ALA A 79 -8.66 -1.19 -5.12
N LYS A 80 -9.72 -1.67 -4.47
CA LYS A 80 -10.56 -2.76 -4.97
C LYS A 80 -11.41 -2.27 -6.15
N MET A 81 -10.81 -2.22 -7.33
CA MET A 81 -11.46 -1.79 -8.57
C MET A 81 -11.09 -2.70 -9.75
N PRO A 82 -11.96 -2.86 -10.76
CA PRO A 82 -11.62 -3.63 -11.95
C PRO A 82 -10.54 -2.95 -12.79
N ALA A 83 -9.63 -3.73 -13.37
CA ALA A 83 -8.52 -3.24 -14.20
C ALA A 83 -8.98 -2.37 -15.40
N GLU A 84 -10.20 -2.62 -15.91
CA GLU A 84 -10.76 -1.90 -17.04
C GLU A 84 -11.13 -0.47 -16.67
N TRP A 85 -11.71 -0.28 -15.48
CA TRP A 85 -12.02 1.04 -14.93
C TRP A 85 -10.75 1.78 -14.52
N GLU A 86 -9.75 1.08 -14.00
CA GLU A 86 -8.44 1.65 -13.70
C GLU A 86 -7.77 2.20 -14.95
N SER A 87 -7.80 1.43 -16.05
CA SER A 87 -7.25 1.83 -17.34
C SER A 87 -7.94 3.09 -17.89
N TRP A 88 -9.26 3.20 -17.73
CA TRP A 88 -10.02 4.38 -18.14
C TRP A 88 -9.72 5.61 -17.25
N LEU A 89 -9.64 5.46 -15.93
CA LEU A 89 -9.25 6.52 -15.00
C LEU A 89 -7.86 7.09 -15.27
N ARG A 90 -6.92 6.21 -15.65
CA ARG A 90 -5.54 6.62 -16.01
C ARG A 90 -5.40 7.13 -17.45
N HIS A 91 -6.51 7.34 -18.15
CA HIS A 91 -6.52 7.78 -19.56
C HIS A 91 -5.78 6.83 -20.53
N ARG A 92 -5.70 5.53 -20.22
CA ARG A 92 -5.23 4.52 -21.19
C ARG A 92 -6.33 4.12 -22.17
N ARG A 93 -7.60 4.29 -21.76
CA ARG A 93 -8.79 4.10 -22.59
C ARG A 93 -9.53 5.42 -22.73
N ASP A 94 -10.00 5.72 -23.94
CA ASP A 94 -10.83 6.88 -24.20
C ASP A 94 -12.27 6.63 -23.74
N GLU A 95 -12.82 5.48 -24.10
CA GLU A 95 -14.19 5.06 -23.76
C GLU A 95 -14.26 4.29 -22.44
N PRO A 96 -15.34 4.49 -21.65
CA PRO A 96 -15.55 3.73 -20.42
C PRO A 96 -15.82 2.25 -20.74
N PRO A 97 -15.41 1.32 -19.87
CA PRO A 97 -15.64 -0.10 -20.08
C PRO A 97 -17.12 -0.48 -19.93
N THR A 98 -17.54 -1.54 -20.61
CA THR A 98 -18.88 -2.11 -20.46
C THR A 98 -18.93 -3.13 -19.33
N ASP A 99 -20.08 -3.25 -18.66
CA ASP A 99 -20.30 -4.23 -17.57
C ASP A 99 -19.96 -5.67 -17.96
N GLU A 100 -20.31 -6.08 -19.19
CA GLU A 100 -20.00 -7.42 -19.68
C GLU A 100 -18.49 -7.67 -19.79
N GLN A 101 -17.73 -6.68 -20.26
CA GLN A 101 -16.27 -6.79 -20.39
C GLN A 101 -15.63 -6.94 -19.01
N VAL A 102 -16.09 -6.16 -18.04
CA VAL A 102 -15.65 -6.23 -16.64
C VAL A 102 -15.92 -7.61 -16.05
N ARG A 103 -17.12 -8.15 -16.25
CA ARG A 103 -17.49 -9.50 -15.75
C ARG A 103 -16.67 -10.61 -16.40
N ARG A 104 -16.45 -10.55 -17.72
CA ARG A 104 -15.62 -11.54 -18.44
C ARG A 104 -14.17 -11.52 -17.94
N SER A 105 -13.62 -10.33 -17.71
CA SER A 105 -12.26 -10.17 -17.17
C SER A 105 -12.15 -10.74 -15.75
N LEU A 106 -13.14 -10.48 -14.90
CA LEU A 106 -13.21 -11.03 -13.54
C LEU A 106 -13.25 -12.57 -13.57
N ALA A 107 -14.13 -13.16 -14.36
CA ALA A 107 -14.23 -14.61 -14.52
C ALA A 107 -12.92 -15.23 -15.02
N LEU A 108 -12.26 -14.59 -15.99
CA LEU A 108 -10.96 -15.04 -16.49
C LEU A 108 -9.87 -14.96 -15.42
N SER A 109 -9.89 -13.91 -14.58
CA SER A 109 -8.93 -13.76 -13.48
C SER A 109 -9.09 -14.85 -12.42
N GLU A 110 -10.33 -15.22 -12.10
CA GLU A 110 -10.63 -16.31 -11.16
C GLU A 110 -10.20 -17.66 -11.73
N LEU A 111 -10.50 -17.91 -13.00
CA LEU A 111 -10.06 -19.12 -13.70
C LEU A 111 -8.53 -19.25 -13.68
N LYS A 112 -7.81 -18.16 -13.97
CA LYS A 112 -6.34 -18.15 -13.92
C LYS A 112 -5.81 -18.43 -12.52
N LYS A 113 -6.43 -17.88 -11.47
CA LYS A 113 -6.06 -18.18 -10.08
C LYS A 113 -6.24 -19.66 -9.75
N MET A 114 -7.35 -20.26 -10.17
CA MET A 114 -7.60 -21.70 -9.97
C MET A 114 -6.59 -22.57 -10.73
N ASN A 115 -6.29 -22.23 -11.99
CA ASN A 115 -5.32 -22.99 -12.79
C ASN A 115 -3.91 -22.83 -12.24
N ALA A 116 -3.52 -21.63 -11.80
CA ALA A 116 -2.24 -21.40 -11.16
C ALA A 116 -2.10 -22.20 -9.86
N ALA A 117 -3.17 -22.25 -9.04
CA ALA A 117 -3.17 -23.05 -7.82
C ALA A 117 -2.98 -24.55 -8.11
N LYS A 118 -3.64 -25.09 -9.15
CA LYS A 118 -3.46 -26.49 -9.57
C LYS A 118 -2.04 -26.78 -10.02
N LEU A 119 -1.49 -25.94 -10.91
CA LEU A 119 -0.10 -26.09 -11.38
C LEU A 119 0.91 -26.00 -10.24
N GLU A 120 0.65 -25.14 -9.26
CA GLU A 120 1.51 -25.03 -8.07
C GLU A 120 1.41 -26.28 -7.20
N MET A 121 0.22 -26.85 -7.03
CA MET A 121 0.06 -28.14 -6.34
C MET A 121 0.82 -29.27 -7.04
N ASP A 122 0.66 -29.41 -8.35
CA ASP A 122 1.35 -30.43 -9.14
C ASP A 122 2.87 -30.26 -9.03
N ARG A 123 3.36 -29.01 -9.16
CA ARG A 123 4.78 -28.67 -8.98
C ARG A 123 5.29 -29.04 -7.59
N ILE A 124 4.50 -28.77 -6.54
CA ILE A 124 4.85 -29.12 -5.17
C ILE A 124 4.93 -30.64 -4.99
N GLU A 125 4.02 -31.40 -5.58
CA GLU A 125 4.02 -32.87 -5.54
C GLU A 125 5.25 -33.46 -6.25
N GLU A 126 5.61 -32.95 -7.43
CA GLU A 126 6.83 -33.32 -8.14
C GLU A 126 8.09 -33.03 -7.31
N LEU A 127 8.19 -31.82 -6.73
CA LEU A 127 9.31 -31.46 -5.86
C LEU A 127 9.41 -32.33 -4.61
N LYS A 128 8.28 -32.78 -4.05
CA LYS A 128 8.24 -33.71 -2.92
C LYS A 128 8.72 -35.10 -3.32
N ALA A 129 8.31 -35.59 -4.48
CA ALA A 129 8.76 -36.88 -5.01
C ALA A 129 10.27 -36.91 -5.25
N ASP A 130 10.83 -35.80 -5.75
CA ASP A 130 12.28 -35.63 -5.93
C ASP A 130 13.06 -35.39 -4.63
N GLY A 131 12.38 -35.25 -3.48
CA GLY A 131 13.00 -34.92 -2.20
C GLY A 131 13.60 -33.51 -2.14
N ARG A 132 13.20 -32.60 -3.04
CA ARG A 132 13.69 -31.21 -3.14
C ARG A 132 12.75 -30.17 -2.52
N TYR A 133 11.61 -30.61 -2.00
CA TYR A 133 10.62 -29.75 -1.38
C TYR A 133 10.99 -29.45 0.09
N ASP A 134 11.54 -28.27 0.35
CA ASP A 134 11.94 -27.81 1.69
C ASP A 134 10.77 -27.22 2.52
N GLY A 135 9.52 -27.45 2.12
CA GLY A 135 8.35 -26.89 2.79
C GLY A 135 8.05 -25.43 2.39
N PRO A 136 7.03 -24.81 3.02
CA PRO A 136 6.63 -23.43 2.78
C PRO A 136 7.55 -22.39 3.44
N GLU A 137 8.70 -22.80 3.99
CA GLU A 137 9.65 -21.85 4.56
C GLU A 137 10.10 -20.88 3.46
N SER A 138 9.74 -19.60 3.62
CA SER A 138 10.18 -18.55 2.72
C SER A 138 11.70 -18.50 2.79
N LYS A 139 12.39 -19.16 1.85
CA LYS A 139 13.80 -18.92 1.65
C LYS A 139 13.92 -17.41 1.43
N PRO A 140 14.66 -16.67 2.28
CA PRO A 140 14.79 -15.24 2.12
C PRO A 140 15.25 -14.98 0.69
N MET A 141 14.56 -14.10 -0.01
CA MET A 141 14.93 -13.75 -1.37
C MET A 141 16.38 -13.24 -1.37
N ASP A 142 17.11 -13.31 -2.47
CA ASP A 142 18.56 -13.00 -2.44
C ASP A 142 18.89 -11.57 -1.95
N HIS A 143 17.92 -10.64 -2.01
CA HIS A 143 18.03 -9.30 -1.44
C HIS A 143 17.75 -9.22 0.07
N GLU A 144 17.11 -10.24 0.64
CA GLU A 144 16.85 -10.39 2.08
C GLU A 144 17.96 -11.19 2.77
N LYS A 145 18.76 -11.95 2.00
CA LYS A 145 20.00 -12.55 2.52
C LYS A 145 20.99 -11.43 2.82
N ALA A 146 21.55 -11.46 4.03
CA ALA A 146 22.64 -10.57 4.36
C ALA A 146 23.79 -10.78 3.35
N PHE A 147 24.30 -9.68 2.78
CA PHE A 147 25.42 -9.70 1.83
C PHE A 147 26.73 -10.25 2.42
N TYR A 148 26.78 -10.43 3.74
CA TYR A 148 27.95 -10.85 4.50
C TYR A 148 27.57 -12.00 5.45
N PRO A 149 28.52 -12.90 5.77
CA PRO A 149 28.32 -13.93 6.79
C PRO A 149 27.92 -13.29 8.11
N LYS A 150 26.78 -13.71 8.66
CA LYS A 150 26.33 -13.28 9.99
C LYS A 150 26.89 -14.29 11.00
N TYR A 151 27.77 -13.85 11.88
CA TYR A 151 28.29 -14.69 12.96
C TYR A 151 27.47 -14.45 14.22
N ASP A 152 27.12 -15.53 14.92
CA ASP A 152 26.38 -15.49 16.18
C ASP A 152 27.16 -14.76 17.30
N ASP A 153 28.46 -14.55 17.09
CA ASP A 153 29.36 -13.90 18.03
C ASP A 153 29.24 -12.36 18.07
N TYR A 154 28.59 -11.75 17.07
CA TYR A 154 28.45 -10.30 16.96
C TYR A 154 27.01 -9.83 17.22
N GLU A 155 26.89 -8.70 17.91
CA GLU A 155 25.61 -8.07 18.18
C GLU A 155 24.96 -7.58 16.89
N VAL A 156 23.68 -7.92 16.69
CA VAL A 156 22.89 -7.43 15.53
C VAL A 156 22.46 -5.98 15.74
N ASN A 157 22.25 -5.58 16.99
CA ASN A 157 21.90 -4.21 17.37
C ASN A 157 22.73 -3.83 18.62
N PRO A 158 23.52 -2.75 18.58
CA PRO A 158 24.47 -2.43 19.64
C PRO A 158 23.74 -2.22 20.97
N GLY A 159 24.17 -2.93 22.01
CA GLY A 159 23.63 -2.82 23.36
C GLY A 159 22.45 -3.74 23.68
N ASN A 160 22.00 -4.58 22.73
CA ASN A 160 21.01 -5.62 23.00
C ASN A 160 21.72 -6.93 23.40
N LEU A 161 22.15 -7.02 24.66
CA LEU A 161 22.72 -8.24 25.23
C LEU A 161 21.58 -9.22 25.56
N GLU A 162 21.05 -9.93 24.56
CA GLU A 162 20.39 -11.20 24.87
C GLU A 162 21.41 -12.08 25.60
N LYS A 163 21.05 -12.48 26.83
CA LYS A 163 21.95 -13.04 27.87
C LYS A 163 22.95 -14.03 27.29
N ARG A 164 24.15 -13.53 26.96
CA ARG A 164 25.30 -14.38 26.68
C ARG A 164 25.50 -15.25 27.91
N LYS A 165 25.48 -16.58 27.75
CA LYS A 165 25.95 -17.49 28.80
C LYS A 165 27.42 -17.18 28.98
N ASP A 166 27.78 -16.54 30.10
CA ASP A 166 29.17 -16.23 30.42
C ASP A 166 29.97 -17.55 30.36
N PRO A 167 30.94 -17.70 29.42
CA PRO A 167 31.66 -18.96 29.25
C PRO A 167 32.55 -19.31 30.45
N TRP A 168 32.69 -18.36 31.38
CA TRP A 168 33.46 -18.47 32.61
C TRP A 168 32.58 -18.63 33.86
N ALA A 169 31.25 -18.71 33.71
CA ALA A 169 30.35 -18.93 34.83
C ALA A 169 30.64 -20.26 35.57
N SER A 170 31.19 -21.25 34.86
CA SER A 170 31.61 -22.53 35.42
C SER A 170 33.06 -22.58 35.91
N TYR A 171 33.85 -21.51 35.72
CA TYR A 171 35.27 -21.51 36.09
C TYR A 171 35.44 -21.14 37.57
N LYS A 172 35.89 -22.10 38.38
CA LYS A 172 36.30 -21.85 39.79
C LYS A 172 37.81 -21.64 39.86
N ASN A 173 38.22 -20.47 40.36
CA ASN A 173 39.63 -20.15 40.53
C ASN A 173 40.21 -20.90 41.75
N PRO A 174 41.20 -21.79 41.59
CA PRO A 174 41.73 -22.60 42.68
C PRO A 174 42.56 -21.82 43.72
N TYR A 175 42.86 -20.55 43.44
CA TYR A 175 43.66 -19.69 44.33
C TYR A 175 42.82 -18.71 45.17
N LEU A 176 41.49 -18.75 45.06
CA LEU A 176 40.57 -17.91 45.85
C LEU A 176 39.93 -18.74 46.98
N PRO A 177 39.94 -18.28 48.24
CA PRO A 177 39.20 -18.92 49.33
C PRO A 177 37.69 -18.98 49.03
N ASP A 178 37.04 -20.09 49.38
CA ASP A 178 35.64 -20.40 48.99
C ASP A 178 34.63 -19.34 49.46
N ASP A 179 34.95 -18.60 50.51
CA ASP A 179 34.07 -17.61 51.15
C ASP A 179 33.69 -16.42 50.24
N HIS A 180 34.41 -16.21 49.12
CA HIS A 180 34.20 -15.10 48.20
C HIS A 180 33.67 -15.50 46.80
N GLN A 181 33.37 -16.78 46.55
CA GLN A 181 33.01 -17.25 45.19
C GLN A 181 31.57 -16.90 44.75
N HIS A 182 30.75 -16.30 45.61
CA HIS A 182 29.34 -15.98 45.31
C HIS A 182 28.99 -14.50 45.53
N THR A 183 29.68 -13.59 44.84
CA THR A 183 29.27 -12.18 44.78
C THR A 183 29.20 -11.66 43.35
N ARG A 184 28.34 -12.25 42.54
CA ARG A 184 27.67 -11.51 41.46
C ARG A 184 26.17 -11.73 41.55
N LYS A 185 25.53 -11.04 42.50
CA LYS A 185 24.11 -10.75 42.41
C LYS A 185 23.94 -9.57 41.45
N LYS A 186 23.27 -9.80 40.33
CA LYS A 186 22.42 -8.84 39.63
C LYS A 186 21.12 -9.55 39.28
#